data_AF-A0A939NRL5-F1
#
_entry.id   AF-A0A939NRL5-F1
#
_cell.length_a   1.000
_cell.length_b   1.000
_cell.length_c   1.000
_cell.angle_alpha   90.00
_cell.angle_beta   90.00
_cell.angle_gamma   90.00
#
_symmetry.space_group_name_H-M   'P 1'
#
loop_
_entity.id
_entity.type
_entity.pdbx_description
1 polymer ?
#
loop_
_entity_poly.entity_id
_entity_poly.type
_entity_poly.pdbx_seq_one_letter_code
_entity_poly.pdbx_strand_id
1 'polypeptide(L)'
;MRRWTYFRYIMLPQMWIESLPALVNEMSLIKGSPAIAVIGVVELTRVTNRISSVTYEPLSPILAAGLLYVAIIGCLLKLQGIAERKASVWRARNGRHYESVGRYLVGSR
;
A
#
# COMPACT_ATOMS: atom_id res chain seq x y z
N MET A 1 5.89 -36.61 27.35
CA MET A 1 4.98 -35.45 27.11
C MET A 1 3.91 -35.87 26.10
N ARG A 2 2.62 -35.58 26.35
CA ARG A 2 1.53 -35.92 25.41
C ARG A 2 1.75 -35.17 24.08
N ARG A 3 1.62 -35.85 22.94
CA ARG A 3 1.80 -35.27 21.59
C ARG A 3 0.97 -34.00 21.38
N TRP A 4 -0.24 -33.96 21.94
CA TRP A 4 -1.12 -32.80 21.89
C TRP A 4 -0.58 -31.59 22.67
N THR A 5 0.01 -31.83 23.84
CA THR A 5 0.62 -30.80 24.68
C THR A 5 1.85 -30.22 23.98
N TYR A 6 2.69 -31.06 23.39
CA TYR A 6 3.85 -30.62 22.60
C TYR A 6 3.42 -29.75 21.41
N PHE A 7 2.43 -30.19 20.64
CA PHE A 7 1.93 -29.43 19.50
C PHE A 7 1.37 -28.06 19.91
N ARG A 8 0.53 -28.00 20.95
CA ARG A 8 -0.12 -26.75 21.37
C ARG A 8 0.82 -25.75 22.02
N TYR A 9 1.75 -26.21 22.85
CA TYR A 9 2.60 -25.31 23.65
C TYR A 9 3.95 -24.98 23.01
N ILE A 10 4.41 -25.79 22.05
CA ILE A 10 5.73 -25.61 21.43
C ILE A 10 5.58 -25.31 19.94
N MET A 11 4.93 -26.20 19.19
CA MET A 11 4.88 -26.09 17.72
C MET A 11 3.97 -24.95 17.24
N LEU A 12 2.76 -24.83 17.80
CA LEU A 12 1.79 -23.79 17.46
C LEU A 12 2.33 -22.35 17.66
N PRO A 13 2.87 -21.97 18.84
CA PRO A 13 3.38 -20.62 19.04
C PRO A 13 4.60 -20.32 18.17
N GLN A 14 5.48 -21.29 17.91
CA GLN A 14 6.61 -21.11 16.99
C GLN A 14 6.14 -20.83 15.56
N MET A 15 5.21 -21.63 15.04
CA MET A 15 4.67 -21.43 13.69
C MET A 15 3.94 -20.08 13.56
N TRP A 16 3.27 -19.63 14.61
CA TRP A 16 2.56 -18.35 14.61
C TRP A 16 3.52 -17.16 14.57
N ILE A 17 4.60 -17.19 15.35
CA ILE A 17 5.60 -16.12 15.39
C ILE A 17 6.37 -16.02 14.07
N GLU A 18 6.62 -17.14 13.39
CA GLU A 18 7.32 -17.17 12.10
C GLU A 18 6.43 -16.76 10.92
N SER A 19 5.14 -17.10 10.94
CA SER A 19 4.22 -16.79 9.83
C SER A 19 3.64 -15.37 9.88
N LEU A 20 3.52 -14.77 11.08
CA LEU A 20 2.98 -13.42 11.26
C LEU A 20 3.76 -12.32 10.49
N PRO A 21 5.10 -12.25 10.56
CA PRO A 21 5.88 -11.25 9.83
C PRO A 21 5.69 -11.33 8.32
N ALA A 22 5.64 -12.54 7.76
CA ALA A 22 5.41 -12.78 6.34
C ALA A 22 4.01 -12.32 5.91
N LEU A 23 2.99 -12.60 6.73
CA LEU A 23 1.62 -12.16 6.50
C LEU A 23 1.47 -10.64 6.55
N VAL A 24 2.11 -10.00 7.53
CA VAL A 24 2.14 -8.54 7.67
C VAL A 24 2.85 -7.88 6.50
N ASN A 25 3.92 -8.49 5.99
CA ASN A 25 4.64 -8.02 4.82
C ASN A 25 3.78 -8.12 3.53
N GLU A 26 3.04 -9.21 3.36
CA GLU A 26 2.03 -9.34 2.28
C GLU A 26 0.90 -8.30 2.41
N MET A 27 0.37 -8.08 3.62
CA MET A 27 -0.64 -7.05 3.88
C MET A 27 -0.14 -5.61 3.64
N SER A 28 1.16 -5.37 3.66
CA SER A 28 1.76 -4.08 3.28
C SER A 28 1.45 -3.71 1.83
N LEU A 29 1.39 -4.70 0.94
CA LEU A 29 1.00 -4.50 -0.46
C LEU A 29 -0.41 -3.94 -0.57
N ILE A 30 -1.33 -4.37 0.29
CA ILE A 30 -2.69 -3.84 0.37
C ILE A 30 -2.66 -2.35 0.75
N LYS A 31 -1.86 -1.95 1.74
CA LYS A 31 -1.75 -0.57 2.21
C LYS A 31 -1.20 0.42 1.19
N GLY A 32 -0.37 -0.05 0.25
CA GLY A 32 0.15 0.74 -0.88
C GLY A 32 -0.59 0.49 -2.20
N SER A 33 -1.59 -0.40 -2.22
CA SER A 33 -2.18 -0.87 -3.47
C SER A 33 -3.08 0.22 -4.09
N PRO A 34 -2.89 0.52 -5.39
CA PRO A 34 -3.83 1.33 -6.17
C PRO A 34 -5.28 0.81 -6.09
N ALA A 35 -5.48 -0.47 -5.77
CA ALA A 35 -6.81 -1.07 -5.62
C ALA A 35 -7.65 -0.40 -4.52
N ILE A 36 -7.05 0.01 -3.39
CA ILE A 36 -7.80 0.72 -2.34
C ILE A 36 -8.26 2.08 -2.84
N ALA A 37 -7.40 2.79 -3.60
CA ALA A 37 -7.78 4.06 -4.18
C ALA A 37 -8.97 3.90 -5.15
N VAL A 38 -8.95 2.88 -6.01
CA VAL A 38 -10.05 2.55 -6.94
C VAL A 38 -11.35 2.23 -6.18
N ILE A 39 -11.28 1.42 -5.12
CA ILE A 39 -12.45 1.10 -4.28
C ILE A 39 -13.02 2.38 -3.64
N GLY A 40 -12.15 3.28 -3.17
CA GLY A 40 -12.55 4.59 -2.65
C GLY A 40 -13.29 5.46 -3.67
N VAL A 41 -12.88 5.43 -4.94
CA VAL A 41 -13.60 6.11 -6.03
C VAL A 41 -14.99 5.53 -6.21
N VAL A 42 -15.09 4.20 -6.28
CA VAL A 42 -16.36 3.50 -6.50
C VAL A 42 -17.35 3.79 -5.37
N GLU A 43 -16.89 3.75 -4.12
CA GLU A 43 -17.71 4.12 -2.96
C GLU A 43 -18.14 5.59 -3.01
N LEU A 44 -17.23 6.51 -3.34
CA LEU A 44 -17.57 7.93 -3.45
C LEU A 44 -18.62 8.16 -4.54
N THR A 45 -18.46 7.57 -5.72
CA THR A 45 -19.44 7.68 -6.81
C THR A 45 -20.80 7.09 -6.40
N ARG A 46 -20.82 5.98 -5.64
CA ARG A 46 -22.08 5.41 -5.12
C ARG A 46 -22.78 6.36 -4.15
N VAL A 47 -22.03 6.95 -3.22
CA VAL A 47 -22.57 7.93 -2.26
C VAL A 47 -23.12 9.15 -3.00
N THR A 48 -22.40 9.65 -4.00
CA THR A 48 -22.82 10.77 -4.85
C THR A 48 -24.09 10.47 -5.63
N ASN A 49 -24.20 9.28 -6.23
CA ASN A 49 -25.40 8.88 -6.95
C ASN A 49 -26.61 8.74 -6.00
N ARG A 50 -26.38 8.23 -4.77
CA ARG A 50 -27.42 8.15 -3.75
C ARG A 50 -27.91 9.52 -3.28
N ILE A 51 -27.01 10.49 -3.13
CA ILE A 51 -27.38 11.87 -2.78
C ILE A 51 -28.13 12.52 -3.95
N SER A 52 -27.65 12.35 -5.18
CA SER A 52 -28.30 12.86 -6.40
C SER A 52 -29.72 12.32 -6.57
N SER A 53 -29.96 11.04 -6.25
CA SER A 53 -31.30 10.43 -6.31
C SER A 53 -32.25 10.94 -5.22
N VAL A 54 -31.73 11.46 -4.11
CA VAL A 54 -32.54 11.99 -3.01
C VAL A 54 -32.86 13.47 -3.22
N THR A 55 -31.89 14.25 -3.70
CA THR A 55 -32.04 15.69 -3.90
C THR A 55 -32.67 16.05 -5.26
N TYR A 56 -32.77 15.10 -6.20
CA TYR A 56 -33.21 15.30 -7.59
C TYR A 56 -32.43 16.38 -8.38
N GLU A 57 -31.38 16.97 -7.80
CA GLU A 57 -30.42 17.84 -8.45
C GLU A 57 -29.08 17.11 -8.64
N PRO A 58 -28.81 16.50 -9.80
CA PRO A 58 -27.61 15.70 -10.02
C PRO A 58 -26.32 16.53 -10.17
N LEU A 59 -26.41 17.82 -10.50
CA LEU A 59 -25.25 18.68 -10.78
C LEU A 59 -24.39 18.97 -9.54
N SER A 60 -25.03 19.29 -8.41
CA SER A 60 -24.32 19.67 -7.17
C SER A 60 -23.52 18.51 -6.54
N PRO A 61 -24.06 17.28 -6.41
CA PRO A 61 -23.31 16.16 -5.84
C PRO A 61 -22.15 15.69 -6.72
N ILE A 62 -22.31 15.71 -8.04
CA ILE A 62 -21.26 15.30 -8.99
C ILE A 62 -20.06 16.26 -8.94
N LEU A 63 -20.32 17.57 -8.88
CA LEU A 63 -19.26 18.58 -8.72
C LEU A 63 -18.55 18.44 -7.38
N ALA A 64 -19.29 18.21 -6.28
CA ALA A 64 -18.70 17.97 -4.97
C ALA A 64 -17.81 16.71 -4.96
N ALA A 65 -18.25 15.64 -5.61
CA ALA A 65 -17.49 14.40 -5.75
C ALA A 65 -16.20 14.59 -6.57
N GLY A 66 -16.29 15.30 -7.70
CA GLY A 66 -15.14 15.63 -8.53
C GLY A 66 -14.10 16.47 -7.78
N LEU A 67 -14.55 17.44 -6.99
CA LEU A 67 -13.67 18.29 -6.19
C LEU A 67 -12.98 17.49 -5.07
N LEU A 68 -13.73 16.59 -4.41
CA LEU A 68 -13.17 15.70 -3.39
C LEU A 68 -12.16 14.70 -4.00
N TYR A 69 -12.43 14.21 -5.21
CA TYR A 69 -11.53 13.34 -5.95
C TYR A 69 -10.21 14.03 -6.30
N VAL A 70 -10.28 15.25 -6.84
CA VAL A 70 -9.09 16.07 -7.13
C VAL A 70 -8.30 16.36 -5.85
N ALA A 71 -8.97 16.62 -4.73
CA ALA A 71 -8.32 16.82 -3.44
C ALA A 71 -7.57 15.57 -2.95
N ILE A 72 -8.19 14.39 -3.06
CA ILE A 72 -7.57 13.11 -2.65
C ILE A 72 -6.37 12.77 -3.53
N ILE A 73 -6.51 12.86 -4.86
CA ILE A 73 -5.41 12.60 -5.79
C ILE A 73 -4.28 13.61 -5.59
N GLY A 74 -4.60 14.89 -5.44
CA GLY A 74 -3.61 15.93 -5.17
C GLY A 74 -2.83 15.67 -3.88
N CYS A 75 -3.51 15.21 -2.83
CA CYS A 75 -2.88 14.81 -1.57
C CYS A 75 -1.95 13.59 -1.78
N LEU A 76 -2.43 12.57 -2.50
CA LEU A 76 -1.66 11.35 -2.75
C LEU A 76 -0.40 11.61 -3.59
N LEU A 77 -0.49 12.41 -4.65
CA LEU A 77 0.64 12.82 -5.48
C LEU A 77 1.68 13.61 -4.66
N LYS A 78 1.24 14.48 -3.75
CA LYS A 78 2.15 15.19 -2.84
C LYS A 78 2.86 14.23 -1.89
N LEU A 79 2.14 13.29 -1.28
CA LEU A 79 2.72 12.28 -0.40
C LEU A 79 3.73 11.39 -1.15
N GLN A 80 3.39 10.98 -2.37
CA GLN A 80 4.27 10.21 -3.23
C GLN A 80 5.54 11.00 -3.60
N GLY A 81 5.42 12.28 -3.95
CA GLY A 81 6.58 13.14 -4.22
C GLY A 81 7.51 13.30 -3.00
N ILE A 82 6.96 13.34 -1.78
CA ILE A 82 7.75 13.38 -0.54
C ILE A 82 8.46 12.03 -0.32
N ALA A 83 7.74 10.92 -0.54
CA ALA A 83 8.30 9.57 -0.42
C ALA A 83 9.43 9.34 -1.45
N GLU A 84 9.24 9.79 -2.69
CA GLU A 84 10.25 9.72 -3.75
C GLU A 84 11.47 10.59 -3.45
N ARG A 85 11.28 11.80 -2.91
CA ARG A 85 12.40 12.64 -2.46
C ARG A 85 13.20 11.99 -1.33
N LYS A 86 12.54 11.32 -0.37
CA LYS A 86 13.24 10.57 0.68
C LYS A 86 13.95 9.34 0.12
N ALA A 87 13.31 8.61 -0.78
CA ALA A 87 13.86 7.42 -1.42
C ALA A 87 15.02 7.76 -2.36
N SER A 88 14.98 8.88 -3.09
CA SER A 88 16.08 9.32 -3.95
C SER A 88 17.30 9.73 -3.13
N VAL A 89 17.11 10.38 -1.98
CA VAL A 89 18.21 10.68 -1.04
C VAL A 89 18.80 9.41 -0.43
N TRP A 90 17.98 8.41 -0.09
CA TRP A 90 18.47 7.12 0.41
C TRP A 90 19.19 6.31 -0.68
N ARG A 91 18.64 6.27 -1.90
CA ARG A 91 19.30 5.65 -3.07
C ARG A 91 20.58 6.37 -3.46
N ALA A 92 20.69 7.69 -3.30
CA ALA A 92 21.95 8.40 -3.56
C ALA A 92 23.03 8.06 -2.52
N ARG A 93 22.65 7.75 -1.26
CA ARG A 93 23.58 7.33 -0.21
C ARG A 93 23.99 5.86 -0.33
N ASN A 94 23.05 4.96 -0.63
CA ASN A 94 23.33 3.52 -0.77
C ASN A 94 23.71 3.10 -2.21
N GLY A 95 23.44 3.95 -3.21
CA GLY A 95 23.78 3.87 -4.66
C GLY A 95 25.17 3.38 -4.98
N ARG A 96 26.15 3.91 -4.25
CA ARG A 96 27.57 3.65 -4.48
C ARG A 96 28.00 2.24 -4.07
N HIS A 97 27.17 1.51 -3.32
CA HIS A 97 27.50 0.17 -2.83
C HIS A 97 27.07 -0.95 -3.79
N TYR A 98 26.10 -0.71 -4.67
CA TYR A 98 25.63 -1.71 -5.65
C TYR A 98 26.40 -1.64 -6.97
N GLU A 99 26.89 -0.46 -7.33
CA GLU A 99 27.67 -0.20 -8.55
C GLU A 99 29.07 -0.81 -8.51
N SER A 100 29.62 -1.04 -7.30
CA SER A 100 30.84 -1.80 -7.11
C SER A 100 30.60 -3.31 -7.27
N VAL A 101 29.52 -3.84 -6.70
CA VAL A 101 29.20 -5.29 -6.70
C VAL A 101 28.78 -5.79 -8.09
N GLY A 102 27.98 -5.02 -8.84
CA GLY A 102 27.57 -5.40 -10.20
C GLY A 102 28.73 -5.47 -11.20
N ARG A 103 29.81 -4.72 -10.94
CA ARG A 103 31.02 -4.73 -11.78
C ARG A 103 31.85 -6.00 -11.62
N TYR A 104 31.79 -6.66 -10.45
CA TYR A 104 32.47 -7.93 -10.22
C TYR A 104 31.74 -9.15 -10.81
N LEU A 105 30.43 -9.05 -11.06
CA LEU A 105 29.62 -10.15 -11.60
C LEU A 105 29.56 -10.17 -13.14
N VAL A 106 29.80 -9.02 -13.80
CA VAL A 106 29.76 -8.91 -15.28
C VAL A 106 31.16 -8.99 -15.91
N GLY A 107 32.23 -8.83 -15.13
CA GLY A 107 33.62 -8.85 -15.61
C GLY A 107 34.31 -10.22 -15.66
N SER A 108 33.59 -11.32 -15.45
CA SER A 108 34.16 -12.68 -15.51
C SER A 108 33.63 -13.45 -16.72
N ARG A 109 33.93 -12.96 -17.93
CA ARG A 109 34.04 -13.75 -19.16
C ARG A 109 35.02 -13.07 -20.10
#